data_AF-A0A7S7NM84-F1
#
_entry.id   AF-A0A7S7NM84-F1
#
_cell.length_a   1.000
_cell.length_b   1.000
_cell.length_c   1.000
_cell.angle_alpha   90.00
_cell.angle_beta   90.00
_cell.angle_gamma   90.00
#
_symmetry.space_group_name_H-M   'P 1'
#
loop_
_entity.id
_entity.type
_entity.pdbx_description
1 polymer ?
#
loop_
_entity_poly.entity_id
_entity_poly.type
_entity_poly.pdbx_seq_one_letter_code
_entity_poly.pdbx_strand_id
1 'polypeptide(L)' 'MHSDETWHRVEILFAQALEQPEEARSVFVAERSAQEPEILQELLRMLDAHQRMGVFLEAPLRIIRRGP' A
#
# COMPACT_ATOMS: atom_id res chain seq x y z
N MET A 1 19.29 -1.61 -3.18
CA MET A 1 19.04 -0.94 -4.46
C MET A 1 18.35 -1.98 -5.33
N HIS A 2 17.03 -1.85 -5.54
CA HIS A 2 16.28 -2.79 -6.38
C HIS A 2 16.70 -2.60 -7.84
N SER A 3 16.69 -3.66 -8.64
CA SER A 3 16.87 -3.53 -10.09
C SER A 3 15.60 -2.94 -10.71
N ASP A 4 15.71 -2.36 -11.91
CA ASP A 4 14.57 -1.80 -12.64
C ASP A 4 13.48 -2.86 -12.90
N GLU A 5 13.88 -4.11 -13.10
CA GLU A 5 12.96 -5.25 -13.27
C GLU A 5 12.17 -5.54 -11.97
N THR A 6 12.85 -5.53 -10.82
CA THR A 6 12.19 -5.71 -9.52
C THR A 6 11.21 -4.57 -9.25
N TRP A 7 11.59 -3.33 -9.55
CA TRP A 7 10.71 -2.17 -9.35
C TRP A 7 9.48 -2.24 -10.25
N HIS A 8 9.65 -2.56 -11.54
CA HIS A 8 8.53 -2.71 -12.47
C HIS A 8 7.54 -3.80 -12.02
N ARG A 9 8.07 -4.91 -11.47
CA ARG A 9 7.25 -5.98 -10.91
C ARG A 9 6.45 -5.53 -9.70
N VAL A 10 7.07 -4.78 -8.78
CA VAL A 10 6.42 -4.18 -7.62
C VAL A 10 5.27 -3.26 -8.05
N GLU A 11 5.49 -2.38 -9.03
CA GLU A 11 4.46 -1.46 -9.53
C GLU A 11 3.24 -2.19 -10.09
N ILE A 12 3.45 -3.23 -10.89
CA ILE A 12 2.34 -4.03 -11.46
C ILE A 12 1.53 -4.71 -10.35
N LEU A 13 2.22 -5.36 -9.41
CA LEU A 13 1.55 -6.07 -8.32
C LEU A 13 0.84 -5.10 -7.37
N PHE A 14 1.39 -3.91 -7.16
CA PHE A 14 0.78 -2.86 -6.36
C PHE A 14 -0.52 -2.37 -7.00
N ALA A 15 -0.51 -2.09 -8.31
CA ALA A 15 -1.71 -1.69 -9.04
C ALA A 15 -2.80 -2.77 -8.97
N GLN A 16 -2.44 -4.04 -9.17
CA GLN A 16 -3.38 -5.16 -9.04
C GLN A 16 -3.91 -5.34 -7.61
N ALA A 17 -3.09 -5.08 -6.60
CA ALA A 17 -3.52 -5.12 -5.20
C ALA A 17 -4.53 -4.01 -4.88
N LEU A 18 -4.39 -2.81 -5.46
CA LEU A 18 -5.36 -1.73 -5.26
C LEU A 18 -6.74 -2.04 -5.85
N GLU A 19 -6.81 -2.88 -6.88
CA GLU A 19 -8.07 -3.37 -7.45
C GLU A 19 -8.78 -4.39 -6.55
N GLN A 20 -8.07 -4.99 -5.58
CA GLN A 20 -8.68 -5.90 -4.61
C GLN A 20 -9.33 -5.12 -3.45
N PRO A 21 -10.42 -5.67 -2.87
CA PRO A 21 -10.95 -5.22 -1.58
C PRO A 21 -9.86 -5.21 -0.50
N GLU A 22 -9.91 -4.26 0.43
CA GLU A 22 -8.88 -4.05 1.46
C GLU A 22 -8.56 -5.35 2.23
N GLU A 23 -9.57 -6.14 2.57
CA GLU A 23 -9.42 -7.39 3.30
C GLU A 23 -8.72 -8.49 2.48
N ALA A 24 -8.81 -8.41 1.15
CA ALA A 24 -8.21 -9.38 0.23
C ALA A 24 -6.80 -8.98 -0.23
N ARG A 25 -6.38 -7.71 -0.07
CA ARG A 25 -5.08 -7.22 -0.53
C ARG A 25 -3.91 -7.96 0.10
N SER A 26 -3.97 -8.20 1.40
CA SER A 26 -2.89 -8.86 2.15
C SER A 26 -2.68 -10.30 1.67
N VAL A 27 -3.78 -11.02 1.42
CA VAL A 27 -3.75 -12.40 0.89
C VAL A 27 -3.24 -12.40 -0.54
N PHE A 28 -3.77 -11.51 -1.39
CA PHE A 28 -3.34 -11.36 -2.77
C PHE A 28 -1.83 -11.13 -2.89
N VAL A 29 -1.28 -10.19 -2.12
CA VAL A 29 0.14 -9.88 -2.15
C VAL A 29 0.96 -11.08 -1.66
N ALA A 30 0.56 -11.72 -0.55
CA ALA A 30 1.25 -12.89 -0.02
C ALA A 30 1.32 -14.05 -1.03
N GLU A 31 0.23 -14.31 -1.75
CA GLU A 31 0.18 -15.37 -2.77
C GLU A 31 1.04 -15.02 -3.99
N ARG A 32 0.94 -13.79 -4.49
CA ARG A 32 1.61 -13.37 -5.73
C ARG A 32 3.10 -13.10 -5.58
N SER A 33 3.58 -12.90 -4.35
CA SER A 33 4.99 -12.66 -4.03
C SER A 33 5.59 -13.73 -3.10
N ALA A 34 4.94 -14.90 -3.00
CA ALA A 34 5.38 -16.00 -2.13
C ALA A 34 6.83 -16.48 -2.38
N GLN A 35 7.30 -16.38 -3.62
CA GLN A 35 8.67 -16.76 -4.02
C GLN A 35 9.62 -15.55 -4.14
N GLU A 36 9.12 -14.35 -3.88
CA GLU A 36 9.80 -13.08 -4.16
C GLU A 36 9.82 -12.22 -2.88
N PRO A 37 10.59 -12.61 -1.84
CA PRO A 37 10.52 -11.99 -0.51
C PRO A 37 10.92 -10.50 -0.51
N GLU A 38 11.80 -10.08 -1.43
CA GLU A 38 12.17 -8.68 -1.60
C GLU A 38 11.01 -7.85 -2.15
N ILE A 39 10.25 -8.40 -3.10
CA ILE A 39 9.06 -7.76 -3.69
C ILE A 39 7.93 -7.71 -2.68
N LEU A 40 7.73 -8.77 -1.90
CA LEU A 40 6.75 -8.82 -0.82
C LEU A 40 6.97 -7.69 0.20
N GLN A 41 8.22 -7.49 0.65
CA GLN A 41 8.52 -6.44 1.63
C GLN A 41 8.21 -5.05 1.08
N GLU A 42 8.57 -4.79 -0.18
CA GLU A 42 8.34 -3.47 -0.77
C GLU A 42 6.86 -3.21 -1.05
N LEU A 43 6.11 -4.21 -1.52
CA LEU A 43 4.66 -4.14 -1.67
C LEU A 43 3.96 -3.82 -0.35
N LEU A 44 4.35 -4.50 0.73
CA LEU A 44 3.77 -4.26 2.06
C LEU A 44 4.04 -2.83 2.54
N ARG A 45 5.25 -2.29 2.31
CA ARG A 45 5.57 -0.88 2.63
C ARG A 45 4.74 0.10 1.81
N MET A 46 4.59 -0.13 0.51
CA MET A 46 3.80 0.74 -0.37
C MET A 46 2.32 0.73 0.03
N LEU A 47 1.77 -0.44 0.37
CA LEU A 47 0.39 -0.57 0.83
C LEU A 47 0.15 0.11 2.19
N ASP A 48 1.06 -0.05 3.15
CA ASP A 48 0.98 0.66 4.45
C ASP A 48 1.04 2.19 4.25
N ALA A 49 1.94 2.67 3.38
CA ALA A 49 2.01 4.09 3.05
C ALA A 49 0.72 4.59 2.39
N HIS A 50 0.17 3.84 1.44
CA HIS A 50 -1.08 4.17 0.75
C HIS A 50 -2.27 4.20 1.73
N GLN A 51 -2.38 3.22 2.63
CA GLN A 51 -3.43 3.17 3.65
C GLN A 51 -3.36 4.40 4.57
N ARG A 52 -2.16 4.76 5.05
CA ARG A 52 -1.98 5.94 5.91
C ARG A 52 -2.37 7.24 5.21
N MET A 53 -2.11 7.36 3.90
CA MET A 53 -2.54 8.50 3.10
C MET A 53 -4.07 8.57 2.95
N GLY A 54 -4.73 7.43 2.77
CA GLY A 54 -6.20 7.35 2.75
C GLY A 54 -6.82 7.78 4.08
N VAL A 55 -6.32 7.23 5.19
CA VAL A 55 -6.78 7.58 6.56
C VAL A 55 -6.57 9.08 6.86
N PHE A 56 -5.49 9.68 6.36
CA PHE A 56 -5.23 11.11 6.53
C PHE A 56 -6.29 12.00 5.84
N LEU A 57 -6.78 11.59 4.66
CA LEU A 57 -7.80 12.33 3.92
C LEU A 57 -9.22 12.12 4.47
N GLU A 58 -9.49 10.94 5.04
CA GLU A 58 -10.80 10.61 5.62
C GLU A 58 -10.98 11.11 7.06
N ALA A 59 -9.88 11.42 7.75
CA ALA A 59 -9.96 12.05 9.06
C ALA A 59 -10.52 13.47 8.90
N PRO A 60 -11.72 13.80 9.43
CA PRO A 60 -12.19 15.17 9.42
C PRO A 60 -11.16 15.98 10.19
N LEU A 61 -10.58 17.00 9.54
CA LEU A 61 -9.81 18.03 10.21
C LEU A 61 -10.71 18.56 11.32
N ARG A 62 -10.49 18.09 12.54
CA ARG A 62 -11.13 18.62 13.74
C ARG A 62 -10.47 19.96 13.95
N ILE A 63 -10.89 20.96 13.16
CA ILE A 63 -10.54 22.35 13.34
C ILE A 63 -11.06 22.69 14.72
N ILE A 64 -10.16 22.65 15.70
CA ILE A 64 -10.43 23.19 17.02
C ILE A 64 -10.54 24.70 16.79
N ARG A 65 -11.74 25.18 16.48
CA ARG A 65 -12.06 26.59 16.60
C ARG A 65 -11.94 26.92 18.07
N ARG A 66 -10.77 27.39 18.50
CA ARG A 66 -10.70 28.25 19.67
C ARG A 66 -11.48 29.50 19.31
N GLY A 67 -12.57 29.74 20.03
CA GLY A 67 -13.14 31.06 20.19
C GLY A 67 -13.53 31.24 21.66
N PRO A 68 -13.94 32.44 22.06
CA PRO A 68 -13.51 33.77 21.59
C PRO A 68 -12.18 34.21 22.21
#